data_AF-A0A4Q9LU36-F1
#
_entry.id   AF-A0A4Q9LU36-F1
#
_cell.length_a   1.000
_cell.length_b   1.000
_cell.length_c   1.000
_cell.angle_alpha   90.00
_cell.angle_beta   90.00
_cell.angle_gamma   90.00
#
_symmetry.space_group_name_H-M   'P 1'
#
loop_
_entity.id
_entity.type
_entity.pdbx_description
1 polymer ?
#
loop_
_entity_poly.entity_id
_entity_poly.type
_entity_poly.pdbx_seq_one_letter_code
_entity_poly.pdbx_strand_id
1 'polypeptide(L)'
;MILSYKNFIPQKIARIDTYLKSKDHKIILQSCSNSNFLIYKNEPDPTKTLKTIINKINRSEVLNCEDTISFLNLANFKQEKKLFLEGIEYVKDNIHIEVTVHSITNS
;
A
#
# COMPACT_ATOMS: atom_id res chain seq x y z
N MET A 1 -4.72 -23.14 12.84
CA MET A 1 -4.03 -22.33 13.87
C MET A 1 -4.96 -21.17 14.23
N ILE A 2 -5.44 -21.08 15.48
CA ILE A 2 -6.25 -19.95 15.94
C ILE A 2 -5.27 -18.92 16.52
N LEU A 3 -5.17 -17.74 15.91
CA LEU A 3 -4.32 -16.65 16.38
C LEU A 3 -5.06 -15.90 17.51
N SER A 4 -4.52 -15.96 18.73
CA SER A 4 -5.00 -15.13 19.84
C SER A 4 -4.52 -13.68 19.66
N TYR A 5 -5.48 -12.73 19.67
CA TYR A 5 -5.22 -11.29 19.54
C TYR A 5 -4.38 -10.69 20.69
N LYS A 6 -4.29 -11.37 21.85
CA LYS A 6 -3.60 -10.85 23.05
C LYS A 6 -2.08 -10.69 22.88
N ASN A 7 -1.49 -11.26 21.83
CA ASN A 7 -0.04 -11.28 21.62
C ASN A 7 0.44 -10.40 20.46
N PHE A 8 -0.43 -9.58 19.89
CA PHE A 8 -0.02 -8.62 18.85
C PHE A 8 0.39 -7.30 19.47
N ILE A 9 1.51 -6.74 19.02
CA ILE A 9 1.99 -5.43 19.46
C ILE A 9 1.37 -4.36 18.56
N PRO A 10 0.58 -3.41 19.10
CA PRO A 10 -0.01 -2.34 18.31
C PRO A 10 1.02 -1.24 17.99
N GLN A 11 1.03 -0.78 16.75
CA GLN A 11 1.84 0.33 16.28
C GLN A 11 0.93 1.32 15.54
N LYS A 12 1.06 2.61 15.86
CA LYS A 12 0.33 3.66 15.11
C LYS A 12 0.95 3.80 13.74
N ILE A 13 0.09 3.91 12.73
CA ILE A 13 0.50 4.19 11.36
C ILE A 13 -0.21 5.43 10.84
N ALA A 14 0.54 6.27 10.14
CA ALA A 14 0.06 7.41 9.38
C ALA A 14 0.85 7.45 8.08
N ARG A 15 0.15 7.37 6.94
CA ARG A 15 0.78 7.36 5.62
C ARG A 15 -0.10 7.94 4.54
N ILE A 16 0.51 8.28 3.42
CA ILE A 16 -0.17 8.74 2.21
C ILE A 16 0.11 7.73 1.10
N ASP A 17 -0.95 7.11 0.57
CA ASP A 17 -0.86 6.20 -0.55
C ASP A 17 -1.36 6.91 -1.82
N THR A 18 -0.48 7.10 -2.80
CA THR A 18 -0.83 7.61 -4.13
C THR A 18 -0.92 6.43 -5.10
N TYR A 19 -2.11 6.21 -5.65
CA TYR A 19 -2.41 5.14 -6.59
C TYR A 19 -2.22 5.66 -8.01
N LEU A 20 -1.40 4.94 -8.76
CA LEU A 20 -1.05 5.21 -10.15
C LEU A 20 -1.42 3.99 -10.99
N LYS A 21 -2.07 4.21 -12.12
CA LYS A 21 -2.48 3.12 -13.02
C LYS A 21 -1.74 3.18 -14.35
N SER A 22 -1.37 1.99 -14.84
CA SER A 22 -1.13 1.72 -16.26
C SER A 22 -2.11 0.65 -16.75
N LYS A 23 -2.04 0.31 -18.05
CA LYS A 23 -2.98 -0.66 -18.66
C LYS A 23 -3.08 -1.99 -17.90
N ASP A 24 -1.99 -2.46 -17.31
CA ASP A 24 -1.89 -3.82 -16.77
C ASP A 24 -1.56 -3.87 -15.26
N HIS A 25 -1.24 -2.73 -14.63
CA HIS A 25 -0.65 -2.72 -13.29
C HIS A 25 -1.18 -1.60 -12.40
N LYS A 26 -1.25 -1.90 -11.09
CA LYS A 26 -1.44 -0.91 -10.03
C LYS A 26 -0.12 -0.64 -9.34
N ILE A 27 0.28 0.63 -9.37
CA ILE A 27 1.42 1.15 -8.64
C ILE A 27 0.89 1.97 -7.47
N ILE A 28 1.50 1.77 -6.30
CA ILE A 28 1.21 2.53 -5.09
C ILE A 28 2.51 3.19 -4.67
N LEU A 29 2.51 4.51 -4.62
CA LEU A 29 3.57 5.27 -3.98
C LEU A 29 3.13 5.57 -2.55
N GLN A 30 3.78 4.91 -1.59
CA GLN A 30 3.47 4.99 -0.17
C GLN A 30 4.48 5.92 0.52
N SER A 31 4.00 7.01 1.09
CA SER A 31 4.80 7.93 1.90
C SER A 31 4.49 7.76 3.37
N CYS A 32 5.47 7.37 4.17
CA CYS A 32 5.39 7.26 5.62
C CYS A 32 6.31 8.31 6.26
N SER A 33 6.12 8.59 7.55
CA SER A 33 6.85 9.67 8.26
C SER A 33 8.37 9.67 8.08
N ASN A 34 8.98 8.51 7.86
CA ASN A 34 10.45 8.36 7.77
C ASN A 34 10.94 7.64 6.50
N SER A 35 10.05 7.22 5.60
CA SER A 35 10.44 6.43 4.43
C SER A 35 9.36 6.44 3.36
N ASN A 36 9.80 6.41 2.10
CA ASN A 36 8.93 6.39 0.94
C ASN A 36 9.17 5.11 0.14
N PHE A 37 8.10 4.52 -0.38
CA PHE A 37 8.18 3.26 -1.12
C PHE A 37 7.37 3.32 -2.41
N LEU A 38 7.99 2.84 -3.48
CA LEU A 38 7.29 2.46 -4.69
C LEU A 38 6.90 0.99 -4.60
N ILE A 39 5.60 0.72 -4.60
CA ILE A 39 5.04 -0.61 -4.48
C ILE A 39 4.33 -0.97 -5.78
N TYR A 40 4.72 -2.10 -6.34
CA TYR A 40 4.12 -2.68 -7.52
C TYR A 40 3.36 -3.94 -7.14
N LYS A 41 2.07 -4.00 -7.47
CA LYS A 41 1.22 -5.16 -7.19
C LYS A 41 0.52 -5.59 -8.48
N ASN A 42 0.54 -6.89 -8.73
CA ASN A 42 -0.30 -7.46 -9.78
C ASN A 42 -1.75 -7.48 -9.30
N GLU A 43 -2.69 -7.25 -10.21
CA GLU A 43 -4.11 -7.48 -9.93
C GLU A 43 -4.31 -8.98 -9.62
N PRO A 44 -5.09 -9.32 -8.58
CA PRO A 44 -5.43 -10.71 -8.32
C PRO A 44 -6.24 -11.26 -9.50
N ASP A 45 -5.99 -12.52 -9.86
CA ASP A 45 -6.73 -13.23 -10.91
C ASP A 45 -8.23 -13.32 -10.50
N PRO A 46 -9.14 -12.63 -11.21
CA PRO A 46 -10.54 -12.56 -10.82
C PRO A 46 -11.26 -13.91 -10.97
N THR A 47 -10.68 -14.87 -11.70
CA THR A 47 -11.26 -16.20 -11.90
C THR A 47 -10.95 -17.18 -10.76
N LYS A 48 -9.98 -16.84 -9.89
CA LYS A 48 -9.61 -17.68 -8.76
C LYS A 48 -10.37 -17.25 -7.51
N THR A 49 -11.39 -18.03 -7.15
CA THR A 49 -12.07 -17.91 -5.84
C THR A 49 -11.16 -18.46 -4.73
N LEU A 50 -10.13 -17.70 -4.37
CA LEU A 50 -9.23 -18.11 -3.30
C LEU A 50 -9.85 -17.75 -1.94
N LYS A 51 -9.86 -18.70 -1.01
CA LYS A 51 -10.07 -18.40 0.43
C LYS A 51 -9.01 -17.44 0.98
N THR A 52 -7.89 -17.26 0.27
CA THR A 52 -6.79 -16.35 0.60
C THR A 52 -6.13 -15.84 -0.68
N ILE A 53 -6.19 -14.54 -0.93
CA ILE A 53 -5.56 -13.93 -2.12
C ILE A 53 -4.05 -13.90 -1.91
N ILE A 54 -3.29 -14.53 -2.81
CA ILE A 54 -1.83 -14.48 -2.82
C ILE A 54 -1.41 -13.53 -3.95
N ASN A 55 -0.90 -12.36 -3.60
CA ASN A 55 -0.37 -11.38 -4.55
C ASN A 55 1.14 -11.27 -4.44
N LYS A 56 1.83 -11.29 -5.59
CA LYS A 56 3.24 -10.90 -5.65
C LYS A 56 3.33 -9.39 -5.55
N ILE A 57 4.11 -8.91 -4.58
CA ILE A 57 4.34 -7.50 -4.31
C ILE A 57 5.84 -7.25 -4.48
N ASN A 58 6.21 -6.31 -5.36
CA ASN A 58 7.57 -5.77 -5.38
C ASN A 58 7.55 -4.41 -4.68
N ARG A 59 8.52 -4.17 -3.81
CA ARG A 59 8.63 -2.93 -3.04
C ARG A 59 10.06 -2.42 -3.11
N SER A 60 10.20 -1.17 -3.53
CA SER A 60 11.48 -0.47 -3.60
C SER A 60 11.41 0.80 -2.77
N GLU A 61 12.43 1.07 -1.98
CA GLU A 61 12.56 2.35 -1.28
C GLU A 61 12.91 3.47 -2.27
N VAL A 62 12.32 4.63 -2.07
CA VAL A 62 12.59 5.84 -2.87
C VAL A 62 12.89 7.00 -1.94
N LEU A 63 13.72 7.93 -2.38
CA LEU A 63 14.14 9.07 -1.55
C LEU A 63 13.01 10.10 -1.40
N ASN A 64 12.36 10.46 -2.52
CA ASN A 64 11.35 11.51 -2.58
C ASN A 64 10.12 11.06 -3.38
N CYS A 65 8.92 11.25 -2.81
CA CYS A 65 7.67 10.96 -3.50
C CYS A 65 7.37 11.92 -4.66
N GLU A 66 7.69 13.21 -4.55
CA GLU A 66 7.34 14.20 -5.59
C GLU A 66 8.14 13.99 -6.88
N ASP A 67 9.45 13.75 -6.74
CA ASP A 67 10.32 13.39 -7.86
C ASP A 67 9.88 12.06 -8.49
N THR A 68 9.49 11.09 -7.66
CA THR A 68 8.99 9.79 -8.13
C THR A 68 7.68 9.94 -8.89
N ILE A 69 6.74 10.77 -8.43
CA ILE A 69 5.50 11.07 -9.17
C ILE A 69 5.83 11.74 -10.50
N SER A 70 6.74 12.71 -10.51
CA SER A 70 7.15 13.42 -11.73
C SER A 70 7.75 12.46 -12.76
N PHE A 71 8.63 11.56 -12.31
CA PHE A 71 9.19 10.49 -13.15
C PHE A 71 8.11 9.54 -13.69
N LEU A 72 7.16 9.12 -12.85
CA LEU A 72 6.08 8.23 -13.26
C LEU A 72 5.11 8.88 -14.24
N ASN A 73 4.86 10.19 -14.09
CA ASN A 73 4.09 10.97 -15.06
C ASN A 73 4.78 11.02 -16.42
N LEU A 74 6.10 11.23 -16.47
CA LEU A 74 6.89 11.16 -17.71
C LEU A 74 6.84 9.76 -18.35
N ALA A 75 6.73 8.71 -17.53
CA ALA A 75 6.54 7.33 -17.97
C ALA A 75 5.07 6.98 -18.32
N ASN A 76 4.18 7.98 -18.46
CA ASN A 76 2.76 7.84 -18.79
C ASN A 76 1.89 7.12 -17.75
N PHE A 77 2.33 7.02 -16.50
CA PHE A 77 1.44 6.65 -15.40
C PHE A 77 0.60 7.86 -15.01
N LYS A 78 -0.70 7.65 -14.79
CA LYS A 78 -1.61 8.69 -14.32
C LYS A 78 -2.03 8.42 -12.89
N GLN A 79 -2.06 9.48 -12.08
CA GLN A 79 -2.62 9.42 -10.73
C GLN A 79 -4.12 9.17 -10.82
N GLU A 80 -4.59 8.11 -10.17
CA GLU A 80 -6.02 7.80 -10.05
C GLU A 80 -6.59 8.33 -8.74
N LYS A 81 -5.85 8.16 -7.65
CA LYS A 81 -6.33 8.45 -6.31
C LYS A 81 -5.18 8.74 -5.36
N LYS A 82 -5.41 9.63 -4.40
CA LYS A 82 -4.53 9.85 -3.26
C LYS A 82 -5.33 9.59 -1.99
N LEU A 83 -4.78 8.81 -1.06
CA LEU A 83 -5.43 8.40 0.18
C LEU A 83 -4.57 8.77 1.37
N PHE A 84 -5.19 9.43 2.35
CA PHE A 84 -4.62 9.56 3.68
C PHE A 84 -5.10 8.38 4.53
N LEU A 85 -4.13 7.69 5.11
CA LEU A 85 -4.31 6.47 5.87
C LEU A 85 -3.85 6.70 7.29
N GLU A 86 -4.78 6.54 8.22
CA GLU A 86 -4.49 6.48 9.65
C GLU A 86 -5.05 5.18 10.23
N GLY A 87 -4.30 4.56 11.13
CA GLY A 87 -4.70 3.28 11.69
C GLY A 87 -3.75 2.72 12.72
N ILE A 88 -4.00 1.44 13.02
CA ILE A 88 -3.19 0.65 13.93
C ILE A 88 -2.77 -0.62 13.19
N GLU A 89 -1.47 -0.86 13.18
CA GLU A 89 -0.89 -2.11 12.73
C GLU A 89 -0.62 -3.01 13.94
N TYR A 90 -1.02 -4.27 13.84
CA TYR A 90 -0.78 -5.31 14.84
C TYR A 90 0.25 -6.27 14.28
N VAL A 91 1.39 -6.39 14.96
CA VAL A 91 2.51 -7.25 14.51
C VAL A 91 2.70 -8.41 15.48
N LYS A 92 2.81 -9.63 14.93
CA LYS A 92 3.25 -10.82 15.66
C LYS A 92 3.98 -11.76 14.72
N ASP A 93 5.15 -12.23 15.16
CA ASP A 93 6.05 -13.06 14.35
C ASP A 93 6.35 -12.36 13.01
N ASN A 94 5.88 -12.92 11.89
CA ASN A 94 5.98 -12.31 10.54
C ASN A 94 4.60 -11.98 9.95
N ILE A 95 3.57 -11.89 10.80
CA ILE A 95 2.20 -11.58 10.39
C ILE A 95 1.89 -10.15 10.81
N HIS A 96 1.50 -9.36 9.82
CA HIS A 96 1.08 -7.97 9.97
C HIS A 96 -0.42 -7.88 9.69
N ILE A 97 -1.17 -7.36 10.66
CA ILE A 97 -2.61 -7.09 10.52
C ILE A 97 -2.80 -5.59 10.63
N GLU A 98 -3.10 -4.97 9.50
CA GLU A 98 -3.37 -3.53 9.42
C GLU A 98 -4.88 -3.27 9.52
N VAL A 99 -5.28 -2.40 10.45
CA VAL A 99 -6.64 -1.87 10.51
C VAL A 99 -6.56 -0.37 10.26
N THR A 100 -7.01 0.05 9.08
CA THR A 100 -6.95 1.45 8.64
C THR A 100 -8.32 2.03 8.34
N VAL A 101 -8.45 3.32 8.62
CA VAL A 101 -9.54 4.15 8.15
C VAL A 101 -9.01 5.00 7.01
N HIS A 102 -9.72 5.01 5.88
CA HIS A 102 -9.37 5.80 4.72
C HIS A 102 -10.23 7.06 4.71
N SER A 103 -9.62 8.24 4.70
CA SER A 103 -10.32 9.47 4.30
C SER A 103 -10.05 9.73 2.82
N ILE A 104 -11.12 9.86 2.04
CA ILE A 104 -11.03 10.27 0.64
C ILE A 104 -11.15 11.79 0.61
N THR A 105 -10.03 12.47 0.42
CA THR A 105 -10.05 13.89 0.06
C THR A 105 -10.27 13.95 -1.45
N ASN A 106 -11.48 14.32 -1.88
CA ASN A 106 -11.71 14.72 -3.26
C ASN A 106 -11.03 16.07 -3.46
N SER A 107 -9.97 16.11 -4.25
CA SER A 107 -9.40 17.34 -4.83
C SER A 107 -9.93 17.53 -6.23
#